data_AF-A0A512JCS5-F1
#
_entry.id   AF-A0A512JCS5-F1
#
_cell.length_a   1.000
_cell.length_b   1.000
_cell.length_c   1.000
_cell.angle_alpha   90.00
_cell.angle_beta   90.00
_cell.angle_gamma   90.00
#
_symmetry.space_group_name_H-M   'P 1'
#
loop_
_entity.id
_entity.type
_entity.pdbx_description
1 polymer ?
#
loop_
_entity_poly.entity_id
_entity_poly.type
_entity_poly.pdbx_seq_one_letter_code
_entity_poly.pdbx_strand_id
1 'polypeptide(L)'
;MTSPTKTAANRENARKSTGPRTRAGKDRASRNALRHGLAVDLSADPQWGPQVEELARAIAGPRAGEGPTLAAARRVAGAQLDLVRIRSMRAGLLSDIDRLLREMDGDWEEPSTLGLVQAGLEAGLNQKEIYVIVTASRRSQPPARVSVLIGQLARIERYERRAMSRRKSLVRALDALCGA
;
A
#
# COMPACT_ATOMS: atom_id res chain seq x y z
N MET A 1 -1.43 18.10 -18.95
CA MET A 1 -0.09 18.66 -18.71
C MET A 1 -0.07 19.32 -17.33
N THR A 2 1.04 19.30 -16.59
CA THR A 2 1.19 20.07 -15.35
C THR A 2 1.52 21.51 -15.72
N SER A 3 0.76 22.48 -15.19
CA SER A 3 1.00 23.90 -15.47
C SER A 3 2.37 24.35 -14.93
N PRO A 4 2.96 25.42 -15.47
CA PRO A 4 4.20 26.01 -14.96
C PRO A 4 4.12 26.28 -13.44
N THR A 5 2.95 26.73 -12.98
CA THR A 5 2.64 26.97 -11.57
C THR A 5 2.72 25.69 -10.73
N LYS A 6 2.15 24.58 -11.21
CA LYS A 6 2.24 23.27 -10.51
C LYS A 6 3.68 22.75 -10.48
N THR A 7 4.46 23.02 -11.54
CA THR A 7 5.88 22.61 -11.59
C THR A 7 6.73 23.41 -10.61
N ALA A 8 6.53 24.73 -10.50
CA ALA A 8 7.22 25.58 -9.53
C ALA A 8 6.88 25.17 -8.09
N ALA A 9 5.59 24.94 -7.79
CA ALA A 9 5.15 24.45 -6.48
C ALA A 9 5.74 23.08 -6.14
N ASN A 10 5.81 22.15 -7.10
CA ASN A 10 6.44 20.85 -6.89
C ASN A 10 7.95 20.96 -6.62
N ARG A 11 8.66 21.91 -7.26
CA ARG A 11 10.09 22.17 -6.98
C ARG A 11 10.30 22.75 -5.58
N GLU A 12 9.47 23.70 -5.18
CA GLU A 12 9.49 24.30 -3.83
C GLU A 12 9.22 23.24 -2.75
N ASN A 13 8.19 22.42 -2.94
CA ASN A 13 7.86 21.31 -2.04
C ASN A 13 8.95 20.24 -2.01
N ALA A 14 9.61 19.97 -3.14
CA ALA A 14 10.75 19.06 -3.19
C ALA A 14 11.97 19.60 -2.42
N ARG A 15 12.22 20.92 -2.45
CA ARG A 15 13.28 21.55 -1.63
C ARG A 15 12.99 21.41 -0.14
N LYS A 16 11.71 21.54 0.26
CA LYS A 16 11.23 21.37 1.64
C LYS A 16 11.08 19.90 2.08
N SER A 17 11.18 18.95 1.16
CA SER A 17 11.11 17.53 1.49
C SER A 17 12.32 17.10 2.33
N THR A 18 12.06 16.52 3.49
CA THR A 18 13.04 15.90 4.40
C THR A 18 13.30 14.44 4.05
N GLY A 19 12.98 14.03 2.81
CA GLY A 19 13.24 12.68 2.33
C GLY A 19 14.72 12.28 2.42
N PRO A 20 15.03 10.97 2.44
CA PRO A 20 16.41 10.52 2.63
C PRO A 20 17.32 10.99 1.49
N ARG A 21 18.30 11.84 1.84
CA ARG A 21 19.27 12.44 0.89
C ARG A 21 20.51 11.57 0.67
N THR A 22 20.82 10.68 1.60
CA THR A 22 22.00 9.80 1.56
C THR A 22 21.67 8.44 0.94
N ARG A 23 22.68 7.75 0.37
CA ARG A 23 22.52 6.38 -0.16
C ARG A 23 21.97 5.43 0.91
N ALA A 24 22.56 5.43 2.11
CA ALA A 24 22.07 4.63 3.24
C ALA A 24 20.63 4.97 3.65
N GLY A 25 20.25 6.26 3.62
CA GLY A 25 18.87 6.69 3.87
C GLY A 25 17.90 6.19 2.79
N LYS A 26 18.31 6.24 1.52
CA LYS A 26 17.54 5.70 0.40
C LYS A 26 17.40 4.18 0.51
N ASP A 27 18.46 3.47 0.89
CA ASP A 27 18.44 2.01 1.10
C ASP A 27 17.54 1.61 2.27
N ARG A 28 17.51 2.41 3.35
CA ARG A 28 16.61 2.19 4.49
C ARG A 28 15.15 2.50 4.13
N ALA A 29 14.90 3.55 3.35
CA ALA A 29 13.57 3.85 2.82
C ALA A 29 13.08 2.79 1.80
N SER A 30 13.99 2.28 0.96
CA SER A 30 13.75 1.18 0.03
C SER A 30 13.41 -0.11 0.79
N ARG A 31 14.18 -0.44 1.83
CA ARG A 31 13.87 -1.56 2.74
C ARG A 31 12.55 -1.39 3.48
N ASN A 32 12.16 -0.17 3.87
CA ASN A 32 10.84 0.08 4.44
C ASN A 32 9.71 -0.14 3.42
N ALA A 33 9.94 0.21 2.15
CA ALA A 33 8.96 -0.01 1.09
C ALA A 33 8.85 -1.51 0.72
N LEU A 34 9.98 -2.24 0.74
CA LEU A 34 10.06 -3.70 0.61
C LEU A 34 9.39 -4.43 1.78
N ARG A 35 9.57 -3.97 3.04
CA ARG A 35 8.93 -4.55 4.25
C ARG A 35 7.41 -4.53 4.18
N HIS A 36 6.84 -3.56 3.47
CA HIS A 36 5.39 -3.48 3.26
C HIS A 36 4.94 -4.07 1.91
N GLY A 37 5.85 -4.67 1.13
CA GLY A 37 5.55 -5.34 -0.15
C GLY A 37 5.10 -4.41 -1.30
N LEU A 38 4.99 -3.10 -1.06
CA LEU A 38 4.37 -2.11 -1.97
C LEU A 38 5.38 -1.41 -2.92
N ALA A 39 6.63 -1.86 -2.94
CA ALA A 39 7.68 -1.36 -3.86
C ALA A 39 8.57 -2.50 -4.36
N VAL A 40 7.95 -3.64 -4.69
CA VAL A 40 8.63 -4.78 -5.30
C VAL A 40 8.73 -4.54 -6.80
N ASP A 41 9.89 -4.82 -7.39
CA ASP A 41 9.98 -4.95 -8.85
C ASP A 41 9.39 -6.29 -9.25
N LEU A 42 8.13 -6.27 -9.72
CA LEU A 42 7.40 -7.47 -10.11
C LEU A 42 8.08 -8.23 -11.25
N SER A 43 8.92 -7.56 -12.04
CA SER A 43 9.61 -8.19 -13.18
C SER A 43 10.71 -9.15 -12.71
N ALA A 44 11.29 -8.90 -11.55
CA ALA A 44 12.35 -9.73 -10.95
C ALA A 44 11.80 -10.80 -9.99
N ASP A 45 10.50 -10.77 -9.72
CA ASP A 45 9.84 -11.72 -8.82
C ASP A 45 9.53 -13.02 -9.57
N PRO A 46 9.94 -14.22 -9.08
CA PRO A 46 9.69 -15.48 -9.78
C PRO A 46 8.20 -15.79 -10.03
N GLN A 47 7.30 -15.31 -9.17
CA GLN A 47 5.87 -15.52 -9.32
C GLN A 47 5.27 -14.56 -10.36
N TRP A 48 5.72 -13.30 -10.38
CA TRP A 48 5.11 -12.24 -11.20
C TRP A 48 5.83 -12.01 -12.53
N GLY A 49 7.12 -12.30 -12.63
CA GLY A 49 7.96 -12.07 -13.81
C GLY A 49 7.39 -12.69 -15.09
N PRO A 50 6.93 -13.95 -15.10
CA PRO A 50 6.29 -14.54 -16.29
C PRO A 50 5.04 -13.78 -16.75
N GLN A 51 4.22 -13.32 -15.81
CA GLN A 51 3.00 -12.55 -16.11
C GLN A 51 3.33 -11.14 -16.62
N VAL A 52 4.42 -10.54 -16.12
CA VAL A 52 4.95 -9.28 -16.65
C VAL A 52 5.37 -9.46 -18.11
N GLU A 53 6.12 -10.52 -18.43
CA GLU A 53 6.56 -10.78 -19.81
C GLU A 53 5.40 -11.10 -20.75
N GLU A 54 4.43 -11.90 -20.32
CA GLU A 54 3.23 -12.22 -21.10
C GLU A 54 2.46 -10.94 -21.45
N LEU A 55 2.14 -10.12 -20.43
CA LEU A 55 1.44 -8.86 -20.63
C LEU A 55 2.27 -7.87 -21.47
N ALA A 56 3.60 -7.84 -21.31
CA ALA A 56 4.47 -6.99 -22.10
C ALA A 56 4.43 -7.33 -23.59
N ARG A 57 4.44 -8.63 -23.94
CA ARG A 57 4.32 -9.07 -25.34
C ARG A 57 2.94 -8.74 -25.91
N ALA A 58 1.88 -8.92 -25.12
CA ALA A 58 0.53 -8.51 -25.53
C ALA A 58 0.44 -6.99 -25.79
N ILE A 59 1.11 -6.17 -24.97
CA ILE A 59 1.16 -4.71 -25.13
C ILE A 59 2.01 -4.29 -26.33
N ALA A 60 3.17 -4.91 -26.55
CA ALA A 60 4.07 -4.58 -27.64
C ALA A 60 3.54 -5.02 -29.02
N GLY A 61 2.67 -6.04 -29.03
CA GLY A 61 2.06 -6.59 -30.23
C GLY A 61 2.92 -7.66 -30.92
N PRO A 62 2.33 -8.45 -31.82
CA PRO A 62 2.96 -9.66 -32.38
C PRO A 62 4.17 -9.40 -33.29
N ARG A 63 4.35 -8.16 -33.76
CA ARG A 63 5.47 -7.75 -34.62
C ARG A 63 6.64 -7.14 -33.85
N ALA A 64 6.49 -6.91 -32.54
CA ALA A 64 7.55 -6.32 -31.74
C ALA A 64 8.64 -7.36 -31.44
N GLY A 65 9.82 -7.15 -32.02
CA GLY A 65 11.04 -7.87 -31.64
C GLY A 65 11.63 -7.35 -30.33
N GLU A 66 12.77 -7.91 -29.94
CA GLU A 66 13.57 -7.33 -28.86
C GLU A 66 14.03 -5.91 -29.27
N GLY A 67 13.78 -4.93 -28.39
CA GLY A 67 14.03 -3.53 -28.70
C GLY A 67 13.34 -2.55 -27.74
N PRO A 68 13.42 -1.24 -28.04
CA PRO A 68 12.89 -0.19 -27.17
C PRO A 68 11.41 -0.32 -26.85
N THR A 69 10.61 -0.75 -27.84
CA THR A 69 9.16 -0.95 -27.67
C THR A 69 8.85 -2.04 -26.67
N LEU A 70 9.48 -3.21 -26.79
CA LEU A 70 9.27 -4.32 -25.85
C LEU A 70 9.79 -3.97 -24.45
N ALA A 71 10.92 -3.28 -24.33
CA ALA A 71 11.44 -2.79 -23.06
C ALA A 71 10.48 -1.77 -22.38
N ALA A 72 9.87 -0.87 -23.17
CA ALA A 72 8.86 0.05 -22.67
C ALA A 72 7.57 -0.68 -22.27
N ALA A 73 7.15 -1.69 -23.05
CA ALA A 73 6.00 -2.54 -22.75
C ALA A 73 6.18 -3.32 -21.44
N ARG A 74 7.37 -3.88 -21.17
CA ARG A 74 7.72 -4.53 -19.89
C ARG A 74 7.50 -3.60 -18.69
N ARG A 75 7.92 -2.34 -18.82
CA ARG A 75 7.72 -1.33 -17.77
C ARG A 75 6.24 -1.01 -17.56
N VAL A 76 5.46 -0.91 -18.63
CA VAL A 76 4.00 -0.69 -18.57
C VAL A 76 3.31 -1.90 -17.92
N ALA A 77 3.65 -3.11 -18.35
CA ALA A 77 3.12 -4.36 -17.81
C ALA A 77 3.38 -4.49 -16.31
N GLY A 78 4.63 -4.29 -15.87
CA GLY A 78 4.98 -4.31 -14.45
C GLY A 78 4.21 -3.26 -13.64
N ALA A 79 4.06 -2.04 -14.16
CA ALA A 79 3.27 -1.00 -13.50
C ALA A 79 1.75 -1.30 -13.47
N GLN A 80 1.23 -2.00 -14.47
CA GLN A 80 -0.17 -2.44 -14.52
C GLN A 80 -0.43 -3.52 -13.47
N LEU A 81 0.41 -4.54 -13.39
CA LEU A 81 0.27 -5.61 -12.40
C LEU A 81 0.44 -5.08 -10.97
N ASP A 82 1.36 -4.14 -10.75
CA ASP A 82 1.52 -3.48 -9.44
C ASP A 82 0.25 -2.71 -9.04
N LEU A 83 -0.37 -1.98 -9.98
CA LEU A 83 -1.63 -1.29 -9.73
C LEU A 83 -2.77 -2.27 -9.39
N VAL A 84 -2.87 -3.40 -10.11
CA VAL A 84 -3.87 -4.45 -9.83
C VAL A 84 -3.65 -5.02 -8.44
N ARG A 85 -2.41 -5.39 -8.10
CA ARG A 85 -2.03 -5.91 -6.79
C ARG A 85 -2.39 -4.95 -5.65
N ILE A 86 -2.06 -3.67 -5.81
CA ILE A 86 -2.39 -2.62 -4.82
C ILE A 86 -3.91 -2.50 -4.64
N ARG A 87 -4.69 -2.59 -5.72
CA ARG A 87 -6.16 -2.56 -5.66
C ARG A 87 -6.74 -3.78 -4.98
N SER A 88 -6.18 -4.97 -5.20
CA SER A 88 -6.58 -6.18 -4.46
C SER A 88 -6.32 -6.04 -2.96
N MET A 89 -5.16 -5.49 -2.57
CA MET A 89 -4.86 -5.21 -1.16
C MET A 89 -5.82 -4.17 -0.56
N ARG A 90 -6.16 -3.12 -1.32
CA ARG A 90 -7.17 -2.12 -0.92
C ARG A 90 -8.52 -2.77 -0.68
N ALA A 91 -8.98 -3.61 -1.60
CA ALA A 91 -10.25 -4.31 -1.48
C ALA A 91 -10.27 -5.21 -0.23
N GLY A 92 -9.19 -5.97 0.02
CA GLY A 92 -9.04 -6.78 1.24
C GLY A 92 -9.18 -5.96 2.53
N LEU A 93 -8.53 -4.80 2.62
CA LEU A 93 -8.67 -3.91 3.78
C LEU A 93 -10.11 -3.39 3.96
N LEU A 94 -10.79 -3.04 2.86
CA LEU A 94 -12.17 -2.58 2.92
C LEU A 94 -13.10 -3.71 3.39
N SER A 95 -12.90 -4.93 2.92
CA SER A 95 -13.63 -6.12 3.39
C SER A 95 -13.39 -6.40 4.87
N ASP A 96 -12.15 -6.26 5.35
CA ASP A 96 -11.84 -6.41 6.77
C ASP A 96 -12.51 -5.32 7.64
N ILE A 97 -12.55 -4.08 7.15
CA ILE A 97 -13.26 -2.98 7.83
C ILE A 97 -14.76 -3.27 7.86
N ASP A 98 -15.38 -3.63 6.73
CA ASP A 98 -16.80 -3.96 6.65
C ASP A 98 -17.19 -5.07 7.63
N ARG A 99 -16.38 -6.14 7.71
CA ARG A 99 -16.58 -7.21 8.69
C ARG A 99 -16.58 -6.70 10.13
N LEU A 100 -15.61 -5.87 10.50
CA LEU A 100 -15.54 -5.32 11.86
C LEU A 100 -16.68 -4.35 12.17
N LEU A 101 -17.13 -3.57 11.19
CA LEU A 101 -18.30 -2.71 11.37
C LEU A 101 -19.56 -3.54 11.62
N ARG A 102 -19.75 -4.65 10.89
CA ARG A 102 -20.85 -5.58 11.15
C ARG A 102 -20.77 -6.26 12.52
N GLU A 103 -19.57 -6.58 12.98
CA GLU A 103 -19.36 -7.08 14.36
C GLU A 103 -19.78 -6.03 15.40
N MET A 104 -19.58 -4.75 15.13
CA MET A 104 -19.99 -3.64 16.00
C MET A 104 -21.49 -3.34 15.95
N ASP A 105 -22.14 -3.54 14.80
CA ASP A 105 -23.57 -3.33 14.62
C ASP A 105 -24.42 -4.44 15.27
N GLY A 106 -23.82 -5.57 15.66
CA GLY A 106 -24.49 -6.62 16.44
C GLY A 106 -24.65 -6.28 17.92
N ASP A 107 -25.19 -7.22 18.71
CA ASP A 107 -25.28 -7.15 20.18
C ASP A 107 -23.89 -7.30 20.84
N TRP A 108 -22.94 -6.47 20.43
CA TRP A 108 -21.62 -6.40 21.02
C TRP A 108 -21.69 -5.61 22.33
N GLU A 109 -21.75 -6.31 23.46
CA GLU A 109 -21.57 -5.68 24.76
C GLU A 109 -20.08 -5.42 25.00
N GLU A 110 -19.69 -4.15 25.02
CA GLU A 110 -18.33 -3.76 25.37
C GLU A 110 -18.06 -4.04 26.85
N PRO A 111 -17.03 -4.84 27.20
CA PRO A 111 -16.62 -4.97 28.59
C PRO A 111 -16.23 -3.59 29.13
N SER A 112 -16.96 -3.12 30.15
CA SER A 112 -16.63 -1.86 30.80
C SER A 112 -15.24 -1.95 31.42
N THR A 113 -14.53 -0.82 31.53
CA THR A 113 -13.20 -0.81 32.16
C THR A 113 -13.29 -1.33 33.59
N LEU A 114 -14.38 -0.99 34.28
CA LEU A 114 -14.68 -1.48 35.61
C LEU A 114 -14.84 -3.00 35.62
N GLY A 115 -15.60 -3.59 34.69
CA GLY A 115 -15.80 -5.04 34.61
C GLY A 115 -14.49 -5.80 34.36
N LEU A 116 -13.62 -5.28 33.50
CA LEU A 116 -12.30 -5.87 33.24
C LEU A 116 -11.37 -5.78 34.48
N VAL A 117 -11.41 -4.65 35.18
CA VAL A 117 -10.65 -4.47 36.45
C VAL A 117 -11.18 -5.42 37.51
N GLN A 118 -12.50 -5.53 37.66
CA GLN A 118 -13.13 -6.42 38.62
C GLN A 118 -12.77 -7.89 38.36
N ALA A 119 -12.89 -8.36 37.11
CA ALA A 119 -12.50 -9.72 36.73
C ALA A 119 -11.02 -10.01 37.02
N GLY A 120 -10.14 -9.02 36.80
CA GLY A 120 -8.72 -9.15 37.12
C GLY A 120 -8.45 -9.24 38.63
N LEU A 121 -9.15 -8.44 39.44
CA LEU A 121 -9.07 -8.52 40.91
C LEU A 121 -9.59 -9.85 41.43
N GLU A 122 -10.72 -10.34 40.92
CA GLU A 122 -11.30 -11.65 41.25
C GLU A 122 -10.38 -12.82 40.86
N ALA A 123 -9.61 -12.67 39.78
CA ALA A 123 -8.57 -13.61 39.37
C ALA A 123 -7.26 -13.49 40.17
N GLY A 124 -7.20 -12.63 41.20
CA GLY A 124 -6.03 -12.46 42.06
C GLY A 124 -4.85 -11.73 41.39
N LEU A 125 -5.09 -11.02 40.29
CA LEU A 125 -4.05 -10.32 39.55
C LEU A 125 -3.63 -9.03 40.26
N ASN A 126 -2.35 -8.68 40.14
CA ASN A 126 -1.86 -7.41 40.62
C ASN A 126 -2.19 -6.26 39.65
N GLN A 127 -2.01 -5.02 40.10
CA GLN A 127 -2.33 -3.82 39.32
C GLN A 127 -1.67 -3.78 37.94
N LYS A 128 -0.42 -4.25 37.81
CA LYS A 128 0.33 -4.24 36.54
C LYS A 128 -0.25 -5.27 35.57
N GLU A 129 -0.62 -6.44 36.06
CA GLU A 129 -1.27 -7.49 35.26
C GLU A 129 -2.66 -7.05 34.79
N ILE A 130 -3.45 -6.44 35.67
CA ILE A 130 -4.76 -5.86 35.33
C ILE A 130 -4.60 -4.80 34.23
N TYR A 131 -3.63 -3.89 34.38
CA TYR A 131 -3.36 -2.88 33.36
C TYR A 131 -3.03 -3.50 31.98
N VAL A 132 -2.22 -4.56 31.96
CA VAL A 132 -1.87 -5.28 30.72
C VAL A 132 -3.11 -5.90 30.08
N ILE A 133 -3.98 -6.55 30.84
CA ILE A 133 -5.20 -7.17 30.31
C ILE A 133 -6.18 -6.12 29.78
N VAL A 134 -6.41 -5.04 30.54
CA VAL A 134 -7.29 -3.96 30.12
C VAL A 134 -6.77 -3.34 28.82
N THR A 135 -5.48 -3.02 28.73
CA THR A 135 -4.90 -2.42 27.52
C THR A 135 -4.90 -3.38 26.33
N ALA A 136 -4.64 -4.68 26.55
CA ALA A 136 -4.71 -5.70 25.51
C ALA A 136 -6.15 -5.85 24.99
N SER A 137 -7.13 -5.96 25.89
CA SER A 137 -8.56 -6.04 25.56
C SER A 137 -9.01 -4.86 24.72
N ARG A 138 -8.67 -3.63 25.14
CA ARG A 138 -9.01 -2.41 24.38
C ARG A 138 -8.41 -2.41 22.97
N ARG A 139 -7.20 -2.95 22.80
CA ARG A 139 -6.54 -3.03 21.48
C ARG A 139 -7.15 -4.10 20.57
N SER A 140 -7.68 -5.19 21.12
CA SER A 140 -8.32 -6.26 20.35
C SER A 140 -9.75 -5.94 19.95
N GLN A 141 -10.37 -4.92 20.54
CA GLN A 141 -11.76 -4.56 20.26
C GLN A 141 -11.95 -4.03 18.82
N PRO A 142 -13.12 -4.26 18.22
CA PRO A 142 -13.40 -3.84 16.84
C PRO A 142 -13.12 -2.36 16.56
N PRO A 143 -13.50 -1.37 17.40
CA PRO A 143 -13.22 0.04 17.11
C PRO A 143 -11.72 0.38 16.99
N ALA A 144 -10.90 -0.22 17.86
CA ALA A 144 -9.44 -0.04 17.82
C ALA A 144 -8.84 -0.68 16.56
N ARG A 145 -9.32 -1.87 16.18
CA ARG A 145 -8.91 -2.57 14.96
C ARG A 145 -9.32 -1.80 13.70
N VAL A 146 -10.55 -1.28 13.63
CA VAL A 146 -11.03 -0.42 12.54
C VAL A 146 -10.13 0.80 12.38
N SER A 147 -9.79 1.47 13.48
CA SER A 147 -8.90 2.64 13.46
C SER A 147 -7.52 2.31 12.86
N VAL A 148 -6.95 1.15 13.20
CA VAL A 148 -5.69 0.68 12.62
C VAL A 148 -5.83 0.41 11.12
N LEU A 149 -6.91 -0.26 10.70
CA LEU A 149 -7.15 -0.58 9.29
C LEU A 149 -7.41 0.67 8.44
N ILE A 150 -8.10 1.68 8.96
CA ILE A 150 -8.27 2.98 8.29
C ILE A 150 -6.90 3.64 8.04
N GLY A 151 -6.00 3.60 9.02
CA GLY A 151 -4.63 4.09 8.86
C GLY A 151 -3.85 3.35 7.76
N GLN A 152 -4.02 2.03 7.66
CA GLN A 152 -3.43 1.22 6.59
C GLN A 152 -4.07 1.52 5.23
N LEU A 153 -5.38 1.68 5.16
CA LEU A 153 -6.12 2.02 3.95
C LEU A 153 -5.62 3.34 3.38
N ALA A 154 -5.55 4.39 4.20
CA ALA A 154 -5.03 5.70 3.79
C ALA A 154 -3.60 5.61 3.23
N ARG A 155 -2.78 4.68 3.75
CA ARG A 155 -1.44 4.41 3.21
C ARG A 155 -1.53 3.75 1.85
N ILE A 156 -2.34 2.70 1.67
CA ILE A 156 -2.53 2.01 0.39
C ILE A 156 -3.05 2.96 -0.69
N GLU A 157 -4.01 3.83 -0.38
CA GLU A 157 -4.53 4.82 -1.34
C GLU A 157 -3.46 5.79 -1.86
N ARG A 158 -2.46 6.14 -1.03
CA ARG A 158 -1.30 6.93 -1.47
C ARG A 158 -0.39 6.15 -2.43
N TYR A 159 -0.28 4.83 -2.28
CA TYR A 159 0.47 3.99 -3.21
C TYR A 159 -0.32 3.78 -4.50
N GLU A 160 -1.64 3.57 -4.43
CA GLU A 160 -2.49 3.41 -5.61
C GLU A 160 -2.41 4.64 -6.52
N ARG A 161 -2.52 5.86 -5.97
CA ARG A 161 -2.36 7.10 -6.74
C ARG A 161 -1.00 7.20 -7.43
N ARG A 162 0.07 6.79 -6.74
CA ARG A 162 1.43 6.79 -7.30
C ARG A 162 1.60 5.75 -8.40
N ALA A 163 1.10 4.53 -8.19
CA ALA A 163 1.13 3.46 -9.19
C ALA A 163 0.33 3.83 -10.43
N MET A 164 -0.87 4.39 -10.28
CA MET A 164 -1.69 4.88 -11.39
C MET A 164 -0.97 5.99 -12.18
N SER A 165 -0.35 6.95 -11.47
CA SER A 165 0.42 8.03 -12.10
C SER A 165 1.64 7.49 -12.86
N ARG A 166 2.41 6.56 -12.27
CA ARG A 166 3.55 5.88 -12.89
C ARG A 166 3.11 5.16 -14.16
N ARG A 167 2.05 4.34 -14.10
CA ARG A 167 1.50 3.62 -15.26
C ARG A 167 1.11 4.59 -16.37
N LYS A 168 0.38 5.66 -16.06
CA LYS A 168 -0.03 6.68 -17.04
C LYS A 168 1.16 7.36 -17.72
N SER A 169 2.24 7.61 -16.97
CA SER A 169 3.48 8.17 -17.51
C SER A 169 4.18 7.20 -18.46
N LEU A 170 4.22 5.91 -18.11
CA LEU A 170 4.87 4.87 -18.92
C LEU A 170 4.10 4.57 -20.22
N VAL A 171 2.76 4.56 -20.16
CA VAL A 171 1.93 4.40 -21.36
C VAL A 171 2.23 5.49 -22.37
N ARG A 172 2.27 6.76 -21.95
CA ARG A 172 2.62 7.88 -22.85
C ARG A 172 4.01 7.75 -23.46
N ALA A 173 4.97 7.22 -22.69
CA ALA A 173 6.33 7.00 -23.19
C ALA A 173 6.37 5.87 -24.22
N LEU A 174 5.55 4.82 -24.04
CA LEU A 174 5.37 3.76 -25.03
C LEU A 174 4.69 4.30 -26.29
N ASP A 175 3.61 5.07 -26.15
CA ASP A 175 2.89 5.66 -27.30
C ASP A 175 3.82 6.53 -28.16
N ALA A 176 4.72 7.29 -27.52
CA ALA A 176 5.72 8.11 -28.22
C ALA A 176 6.77 7.28 -29.00
N LEU A 177 7.01 6.03 -28.61
CA LEU A 177 7.91 5.11 -29.33
C LEU A 177 7.20 4.40 -30.48
N CYS A 178 5.89 4.17 -30.36
CA CYS A 178 5.08 3.52 -31.40
C CYS A 178 4.56 4.50 -32.47
N GLY A 179 4.48 5.79 -32.13
CA GLY A 179 4.00 6.85 -33.03
C GLY A 179 5.09 7.62 -33.78
N ALA A 180 6.35 7.19 -33.68
CA ALA A 180 7.50 7.68 -34.43
C ALA A 180 7.91 6.64 -35.49
#